data_AF-A0A1D2UAK9-F1
#
_entry.id   AF-A0A1D2UAK9-F1
#
_cell.length_a   1.000
_cell.length_b   1.000
_cell.length_c   1.000
_cell.angle_alpha   90.00
_cell.angle_beta   90.00
_cell.angle_gamma   90.00
#
_symmetry.space_group_name_H-M   'P 1'
#
loop_
_entity.id
_entity.type
_entity.pdbx_description
1 polymer ?
#
loop_
_entity_poly.entity_id
_entity_poly.type
_entity_poly.pdbx_seq_one_letter_code
_entity_poly.pdbx_strand_id
1 'polypeptide(L)'
;MRATRRRTAQTGFTLVELAVVLAVIGLIIGAVAIGKDVQRNAEYTKIKNKFIDQWEQAYNQYYQRTGVVVGDSQVEPRIMVNGENYTAPAGSPVSGGDMAATVAAGTEPLPICQRDPAAGAMRVAAARNELRNLMTRTGIRMPPGRAEGQEDLYVYTDTNGAPQEVQVCFQWNRPTTPEGAGNVMVISGLTPDLARMLDQMIDGKPDAREGRFRQRGVDNSTSNAPGTQWAANNTYGQGAGGTTAEGAGKTRDEEQVLTLTAIYKMNQ
;
A
#
# COMPACT_ATOMS: atom_id res chain seq x y z
N MET A 1 -19.75 -36.50 -65.99
CA MET A 1 -19.59 -37.24 -64.71
C MET A 1 -20.22 -36.41 -63.59
N ARG A 2 -21.27 -36.92 -62.93
CA ARG A 2 -22.03 -36.19 -61.89
C ARG A 2 -21.47 -36.59 -60.53
N ALA A 3 -20.78 -35.68 -59.85
CA ALA A 3 -20.21 -35.92 -58.52
C ALA A 3 -21.32 -35.96 -57.46
N THR A 4 -21.60 -37.14 -56.93
CA THR A 4 -22.52 -37.36 -55.81
C THR A 4 -21.84 -36.89 -54.52
N ARG A 5 -22.22 -35.71 -54.04
CA ARG A 5 -21.76 -35.14 -52.77
C ARG A 5 -22.38 -35.94 -51.62
N ARG A 6 -21.59 -36.80 -50.95
CA ARG A 6 -22.00 -37.46 -49.70
C ARG A 6 -22.27 -36.36 -48.65
N ARG A 7 -23.53 -36.23 -48.22
CA ARG A 7 -23.86 -35.50 -46.99
C ARG A 7 -23.41 -36.37 -45.82
N THR A 8 -22.38 -35.94 -45.10
CA THR A 8 -22.09 -36.46 -43.76
C THR A 8 -23.30 -36.17 -42.88
N ALA A 9 -23.91 -37.22 -42.33
CA ALA A 9 -24.95 -37.06 -41.33
C ALA A 9 -24.33 -36.39 -40.10
N GLN A 10 -24.78 -35.18 -39.76
CA GLN A 10 -24.49 -34.61 -38.45
C GLN A 10 -25.27 -35.42 -37.43
N THR A 11 -24.55 -36.22 -36.63
CA THR A 11 -25.09 -36.80 -35.40
C THR A 11 -25.46 -35.64 -34.48
N GLY A 12 -26.76 -35.37 -34.32
CA GLY A 12 -27.25 -34.35 -33.39
C GLY A 12 -26.95 -34.76 -31.95
N PHE A 13 -26.56 -33.78 -31.13
CA PHE A 13 -26.37 -33.97 -29.69
C PHE A 13 -27.71 -34.23 -29.01
N THR A 14 -27.76 -35.20 -28.10
CA THR A 14 -28.96 -35.46 -27.30
C THR A 14 -29.15 -34.36 -26.24
N LEU A 15 -30.40 -34.13 -25.81
CA LEU A 15 -30.70 -33.21 -24.69
C LEU A 15 -29.93 -33.60 -23.41
N VAL A 16 -29.71 -34.90 -23.20
CA VAL A 16 -28.99 -35.44 -22.04
C VAL A 16 -27.49 -35.08 -22.10
N GLU A 17 -26.85 -35.22 -23.26
CA GLU A 17 -25.44 -34.83 -23.42
C GLU A 17 -25.22 -33.34 -23.18
N LEU A 18 -26.10 -32.49 -23.73
CA LEU A 18 -26.00 -31.05 -23.49
C LEU A 18 -26.28 -30.68 -22.02
N ALA A 19 -27.23 -31.35 -21.37
CA ALA A 19 -27.54 -31.12 -19.96
C ALA A 19 -26.35 -31.48 -19.05
N VAL A 20 -25.68 -32.61 -19.28
CA VAL A 20 -24.51 -33.00 -18.51
C VAL A 20 -23.34 -32.05 -18.75
N VAL A 21 -23.13 -31.60 -20.00
CA VAL A 21 -22.05 -30.65 -20.32
C VAL A 21 -22.23 -29.32 -19.60
N LEU A 22 -23.44 -28.74 -19.61
CA LEU A 22 -23.71 -27.48 -18.90
C LEU A 22 -23.57 -27.64 -17.38
N ALA A 23 -23.99 -28.76 -16.82
CA ALA A 23 -23.81 -29.06 -15.40
C ALA A 23 -22.33 -29.13 -15.02
N VAL A 24 -21.51 -29.81 -15.83
CA VAL A 24 -20.06 -29.92 -15.63
C VAL A 24 -19.39 -28.55 -15.77
N ILE A 25 -19.73 -27.76 -16.79
CA ILE A 25 -19.20 -26.41 -16.98
C ILE A 25 -19.57 -25.52 -15.78
N GLY A 26 -20.82 -25.56 -15.31
CA GLY A 26 -21.28 -24.80 -14.15
C GLY A 26 -20.49 -25.15 -12.89
N LEU A 27 -20.23 -26.44 -12.64
CA LEU A 27 -19.44 -26.91 -11.50
C LEU A 27 -17.98 -26.44 -11.59
N ILE A 28 -17.37 -26.50 -12.78
CA ILE A 28 -15.99 -26.06 -13.01
C ILE A 28 -15.86 -24.56 -12.79
N ILE A 29 -16.77 -23.75 -13.37
CA ILE A 29 -16.74 -22.29 -13.22
C ILE A 29 -16.90 -21.90 -11.75
N GLY A 30 -17.82 -22.54 -11.02
CA GLY A 30 -18.01 -22.32 -9.59
C GLY A 30 -16.74 -22.58 -8.78
N ALA A 31 -16.04 -23.68 -9.04
CA ALA A 31 -14.79 -24.02 -8.36
C ALA A 31 -13.65 -23.03 -8.68
N VAL A 32 -13.51 -22.61 -9.94
CA VAL A 32 -12.46 -21.66 -10.37
C VAL A 32 -12.66 -20.28 -9.74
N ALA A 33 -13.91 -19.81 -9.62
CA ALA A 33 -14.22 -18.53 -9.00
C ALA A 33 -13.71 -18.46 -7.55
N ILE A 34 -13.97 -19.51 -6.75
CA ILE A 34 -13.49 -19.62 -5.38
C ILE A 34 -11.96 -19.67 -5.33
N GLY A 35 -11.33 -20.43 -6.24
CA GLY A 35 -9.87 -20.54 -6.32
C GLY A 35 -9.16 -19.20 -6.54
N LYS A 36 -9.70 -18.34 -7.42
CA LYS A 36 -9.16 -17.00 -7.69
C LYS A 36 -9.20 -16.10 -6.46
N ASP A 37 -10.29 -16.12 -5.71
CA ASP A 37 -10.43 -15.30 -4.50
C ASP A 37 -9.49 -15.77 -3.38
N VAL A 38 -9.35 -17.09 -3.19
CA VAL A 38 -8.40 -17.66 -2.24
C VAL A 38 -6.96 -17.28 -2.60
N GLN A 39 -6.59 -17.35 -3.88
CA GLN A 39 -5.26 -16.95 -4.34
C GLN A 39 -4.99 -15.45 -4.10
N ARG A 40 -5.98 -14.58 -4.35
CA ARG A 40 -5.85 -13.13 -4.11
C ARG A 40 -5.64 -12.82 -2.62
N ASN A 41 -6.45 -13.44 -1.75
CA ASN A 41 -6.30 -13.28 -0.30
C ASN A 41 -4.95 -13.81 0.21
N ALA A 42 -4.46 -14.91 -0.36
CA ALA A 42 -3.14 -15.44 -0.04
C ALA A 42 -2.02 -14.49 -0.47
N GLU A 43 -2.12 -13.85 -1.63
CA GLU A 43 -1.14 -12.85 -2.08
C GLU A 43 -1.17 -11.61 -1.18
N TYR A 44 -2.33 -11.13 -0.77
CA TYR A 44 -2.44 -10.00 0.18
C TYR A 44 -1.83 -10.34 1.54
N THR A 45 -2.06 -11.54 2.04
CA THR A 45 -1.43 -12.04 3.29
C THR A 45 0.09 -12.14 3.14
N LYS A 46 0.57 -12.55 1.98
CA LYS A 46 1.99 -12.63 1.66
C LYS A 46 2.62 -11.23 1.61
N ILE A 47 1.98 -10.25 0.98
CA ILE A 47 2.42 -8.84 0.96
C ILE A 47 2.57 -8.33 2.40
N LYS A 48 1.57 -8.55 3.25
CA LYS A 48 1.65 -8.18 4.67
C LYS A 48 2.87 -8.79 5.36
N ASN A 49 2.95 -10.13 5.36
CA ASN A 49 3.93 -10.86 6.18
C ASN A 49 5.36 -10.79 5.65
N LYS A 50 5.53 -10.80 4.32
CA LYS A 50 6.85 -10.88 3.68
C LYS A 50 7.40 -9.51 3.32
N PHE A 51 6.56 -8.51 3.12
CA PHE A 51 7.02 -7.18 2.71
C PHE A 51 6.80 -6.15 3.80
N ILE A 52 5.55 -5.84 4.15
CA ILE A 52 5.22 -4.75 5.08
C ILE A 52 5.79 -5.00 6.49
N ASP A 53 5.59 -6.21 7.02
CA ASP A 53 6.05 -6.55 8.38
C ASP A 53 7.58 -6.62 8.47
N GLN A 54 8.25 -6.99 7.38
CA GLN A 54 9.71 -6.99 7.34
C GLN A 54 10.26 -5.56 7.36
N TRP A 55 9.57 -4.60 6.74
CA TRP A 55 9.92 -3.19 6.81
C TRP A 55 9.63 -2.57 8.18
N GLU A 56 8.51 -2.89 8.83
CA GLU A 56 8.25 -2.48 10.22
C GLU A 56 9.34 -3.04 11.17
N GLN A 57 9.70 -4.32 11.01
CA GLN A 57 10.78 -4.93 11.79
C GLN A 57 12.13 -4.29 11.54
N ALA A 58 12.47 -3.98 10.28
CA ALA A 58 13.73 -3.30 9.94
C ALA A 58 13.80 -1.90 10.57
N TYR A 59 12.70 -1.14 10.56
CA TYR A 59 12.60 0.15 11.23
C TYR A 59 12.84 0.02 12.75
N ASN A 60 12.16 -0.93 13.40
CA ASN A 60 12.32 -1.16 14.84
C ASN A 60 13.74 -1.61 15.19
N GLN A 61 14.36 -2.46 14.36
CA GLN A 61 15.76 -2.88 14.53
C GLN A 61 16.73 -1.69 14.37
N TYR A 62 16.45 -0.76 13.46
CA TYR A 62 17.23 0.46 13.32
C TYR A 62 17.23 1.28 14.60
N TYR A 63 16.04 1.49 15.15
CA TYR A 63 15.88 2.22 16.40
C TYR A 63 16.59 1.51 17.57
N GLN A 64 16.42 0.19 17.71
CA GLN A 64 17.08 -0.60 18.75
C GLN A 64 18.62 -0.58 18.65
N ARG A 65 19.19 -0.49 17.44
CA ARG A 65 20.64 -0.48 17.22
C ARG A 65 21.29 0.88 17.39
N THR A 66 20.60 1.94 16.97
CA THR A 66 21.18 3.29 16.91
C THR A 66 20.68 4.21 18.03
N GLY A 67 19.59 3.84 18.71
CA GLY A 67 18.91 4.68 19.70
C GLY A 67 18.14 5.86 19.09
N VAL A 68 18.13 6.00 17.77
CA VAL A 68 17.44 7.08 17.06
C VAL A 68 16.67 6.55 15.85
N VAL A 69 15.72 7.32 15.35
CA VAL A 69 14.90 6.90 14.20
C VAL A 69 15.67 7.03 12.89
N VAL A 70 15.15 6.43 11.81
CA VAL A 70 15.85 6.36 10.51
C VAL A 70 16.21 7.76 10.00
N GLY A 71 17.51 7.99 9.76
CA GLY A 71 18.05 9.26 9.26
C GLY A 71 18.10 10.40 10.29
N ASP A 72 17.93 10.10 11.57
CA ASP A 72 18.13 11.06 12.66
C ASP A 72 19.58 11.04 13.17
N SER A 73 19.99 12.11 13.86
CA SER A 73 21.34 12.27 14.42
C SER A 73 21.46 11.60 15.79
N GLN A 74 22.49 10.77 16.00
CA GLN A 74 22.77 10.16 17.31
C GLN A 74 23.34 11.15 18.34
N VAL A 75 23.98 12.22 17.88
CA VAL A 75 24.59 13.25 18.76
C VAL A 75 23.64 14.40 19.04
N GLU A 76 22.65 14.61 18.18
CA GLU A 76 21.61 15.63 18.32
C GLU A 76 20.24 15.05 17.92
N PRO A 77 19.67 14.12 18.71
CA PRO A 77 18.46 13.40 18.32
C PRO A 77 17.27 14.33 18.19
N ARG A 78 16.62 14.35 17.04
CA ARG A 78 15.38 15.14 16.81
C ARG A 78 14.12 14.32 17.01
N ILE A 79 14.24 12.99 17.14
CA ILE A 79 13.15 12.01 17.24
C ILE A 79 12.20 12.10 16.04
N MET A 80 12.76 12.42 14.87
CA MET A 80 12.03 12.51 13.61
C MET A 80 12.81 11.83 12.51
N VAL A 81 12.10 11.11 11.63
CA VAL A 81 12.68 10.52 10.43
C VAL A 81 13.36 11.64 9.65
N ASN A 82 14.60 11.38 9.23
CA ASN A 82 15.46 12.36 8.56
C ASN A 82 15.78 13.62 9.42
N GLY A 83 15.76 13.48 10.75
CA GLY A 83 15.98 14.57 11.68
C GLY A 83 17.36 15.22 11.60
N GLU A 84 18.39 14.52 11.12
CA GLU A 84 19.71 15.11 10.89
C GLU A 84 19.69 16.26 9.89
N ASN A 85 18.72 16.25 8.96
CA ASN A 85 18.53 17.30 7.96
C ASN A 85 17.46 18.33 8.35
N TYR A 86 16.97 18.27 9.59
CA TYR A 86 16.06 19.28 10.12
C TYR A 86 16.86 20.48 10.64
N THR A 87 16.72 21.63 9.98
CA THR A 87 17.26 22.89 10.50
C THR A 87 16.21 23.57 11.36
N ALA A 88 16.40 23.55 12.68
CA ALA A 88 15.51 24.29 13.58
C ALA A 88 15.71 25.81 13.43
N PRO A 89 14.63 26.62 13.53
CA PRO A 89 14.74 28.06 13.67
C PRO A 89 15.60 28.43 14.88
N ALA A 90 16.39 29.51 14.77
CA ALA A 90 17.22 30.00 15.85
C ALA A 90 16.41 30.21 17.14
N GLY A 91 16.91 29.68 18.27
CA GLY A 91 16.24 29.78 19.57
C GLY A 91 15.15 28.74 19.86
N SER A 92 14.84 27.82 18.93
CA SER A 92 13.94 26.69 19.22
C SER A 92 14.70 25.56 19.92
N PRO A 93 14.13 24.95 20.98
CA PRO A 93 14.76 23.80 21.62
C PRO A 93 14.97 22.68 20.61
N VAL A 94 16.18 22.15 20.65
CA VAL A 94 16.67 21.06 19.83
C VAL A 94 16.53 19.79 20.65
N SER A 95 15.67 18.86 20.20
CA SER A 95 15.39 17.53 20.78
C SER A 95 14.17 17.40 21.70
N GLY A 96 13.39 16.34 21.48
CA GLY A 96 12.59 15.66 22.51
C GLY A 96 11.24 16.26 22.93
N GLY A 97 10.87 17.46 22.46
CA GLY A 97 9.60 18.13 22.80
C GLY A 97 8.46 17.89 21.80
N ASP A 98 7.28 18.45 22.08
CA ASP A 98 6.20 18.55 21.09
C ASP A 98 6.65 19.45 19.92
N MET A 99 7.05 18.82 18.82
CA MET A 99 7.57 19.50 17.64
C MET A 99 6.46 20.17 16.80
N ALA A 100 5.20 20.19 17.26
CA ALA A 100 4.07 20.84 16.58
C ALA A 100 4.29 22.32 16.31
N ALA A 101 4.84 23.04 17.29
CA ALA A 101 5.03 24.49 17.25
C ALA A 101 6.43 24.92 16.76
N THR A 102 7.40 23.99 16.72
CA THR A 102 8.80 24.31 16.40
C THR A 102 9.17 24.07 14.94
N VAL A 103 8.52 23.13 14.26
CA VAL A 103 8.67 22.90 12.82
C VAL A 103 7.68 23.83 12.11
N ALA A 104 8.01 24.54 11.04
CA ALA A 104 7.01 25.30 10.27
C ALA A 104 6.37 24.40 9.20
N ALA A 105 5.09 24.62 8.86
CA ALA A 105 4.44 23.82 7.83
C ALA A 105 5.19 23.95 6.50
N GLY A 106 5.60 22.83 5.90
CA GLY A 106 6.39 22.80 4.67
C GLY A 106 7.91 22.82 4.89
N THR A 107 8.38 22.98 6.12
CA THR A 107 9.81 22.87 6.46
C THR A 107 10.17 21.53 7.10
N GLU A 108 9.27 20.54 7.05
CA GLU A 108 9.55 19.22 7.59
C GLU A 108 10.60 18.51 6.71
N PRO A 109 11.49 17.70 7.31
CA PRO A 109 12.48 16.94 6.56
C PRO A 109 11.89 16.12 5.42
N LEU A 110 12.64 15.98 4.34
CA LEU A 110 12.25 15.13 3.22
C LEU A 110 12.02 13.69 3.72
N PRO A 111 11.03 12.97 3.14
CA PRO A 111 10.88 11.54 3.40
C PRO A 111 12.14 10.78 2.99
N ILE A 112 12.36 9.61 3.57
CA ILE A 112 13.44 8.68 3.25
C ILE A 112 12.86 7.52 2.47
N CYS A 113 13.25 7.42 1.21
CA CYS A 113 12.90 6.34 0.29
C CYS A 113 14.18 5.73 -0.27
N GLN A 114 14.08 4.66 -1.06
CA GLN A 114 15.19 4.27 -1.95
C GLN A 114 15.00 4.86 -3.36
N ARG A 115 13.74 5.10 -3.78
CA ARG A 115 13.36 5.76 -5.03
C ARG A 115 12.36 6.88 -4.76
N ASP A 116 12.40 7.96 -5.54
CA ASP A 116 11.40 9.03 -5.42
C ASP A 116 9.96 8.48 -5.58
N PRO A 117 9.04 8.90 -4.71
CA PRO A 117 7.66 8.41 -4.74
C PRO A 117 6.87 9.05 -5.87
N ALA A 118 5.79 8.40 -6.30
CA ALA A 118 4.85 8.99 -7.25
C ALA A 118 4.26 10.31 -6.71
N ALA A 119 3.92 11.23 -7.61
CA ALA A 119 3.31 12.50 -7.20
C ALA A 119 2.03 12.25 -6.38
N GLY A 120 1.94 12.88 -5.21
CA GLY A 120 0.81 12.72 -4.29
C GLY A 120 0.83 11.43 -3.44
N ALA A 121 1.81 10.54 -3.62
CA ALA A 121 1.99 9.38 -2.75
C ALA A 121 2.55 9.77 -1.37
N MET A 122 3.23 10.91 -1.26
CA MET A 122 3.78 11.43 0.00
C MET A 122 3.45 12.90 0.18
N ARG A 123 3.87 13.48 1.31
CA ARG A 123 3.75 14.93 1.55
C ARG A 123 4.43 15.75 0.46
N VAL A 124 5.56 15.26 -0.05
CA VAL A 124 6.33 15.87 -1.15
C VAL A 124 6.75 14.77 -2.14
N ALA A 125 6.90 15.12 -3.42
CA ALA A 125 7.31 14.19 -4.48
C ALA A 125 8.84 14.02 -4.60
N ALA A 126 9.59 14.42 -3.56
CA ALA A 126 11.04 14.29 -3.51
C ALA A 126 11.42 13.56 -2.21
N ALA A 127 12.36 12.63 -2.29
CA ALA A 127 12.84 11.89 -1.14
C ALA A 127 14.36 11.89 -1.05
N ARG A 128 14.88 11.63 0.15
CA ARG A 128 16.27 11.20 0.31
C ARG A 128 16.36 9.74 -0.09
N ASN A 129 16.94 9.48 -1.25
CA ASN A 129 17.10 8.16 -1.85
C ASN A 129 18.25 7.37 -1.21
N GLU A 130 18.23 7.26 0.12
CA GLU A 130 19.33 6.74 0.95
C GLU A 130 18.87 5.62 1.90
N LEU A 131 17.60 5.16 1.79
CA LEU A 131 17.02 4.20 2.73
C LEU A 131 17.88 2.94 2.89
N ARG A 132 18.34 2.34 1.78
CA ARG A 132 19.27 1.21 1.84
C ARG A 132 20.51 1.56 2.65
N ASN A 133 21.19 2.64 2.26
CA ASN A 133 22.49 2.99 2.83
C ASN A 133 22.40 3.21 4.34
N LEU A 134 21.30 3.81 4.81
CA LEU A 134 21.02 3.98 6.23
C LEU A 134 20.87 2.63 6.93
N MET A 135 20.08 1.71 6.37
CA MET A 135 19.86 0.38 6.96
C MET A 135 21.11 -0.50 6.92
N THR A 136 21.83 -0.56 5.81
CA THR A 136 23.00 -1.43 5.66
C THR A 136 24.18 -0.95 6.49
N ARG A 137 24.38 0.37 6.62
CA ARG A 137 25.46 0.96 7.43
C ARG A 137 25.30 0.65 8.92
N THR A 138 24.08 0.42 9.39
CA THR A 138 23.79 0.02 10.78
C THR A 138 23.76 -1.50 10.95
N GLY A 139 24.09 -2.26 9.90
CA GLY A 139 24.15 -3.72 9.92
C GLY A 139 22.77 -4.41 9.89
N ILE A 140 21.72 -3.70 9.47
CA ILE A 140 20.39 -4.28 9.30
C ILE A 140 20.34 -4.98 7.95
N ARG A 141 19.88 -6.23 7.96
CA ARG A 141 19.64 -6.97 6.72
C ARG A 141 18.42 -6.38 6.02
N MET A 142 18.57 -6.04 4.74
CA MET A 142 17.46 -5.50 3.95
C MET A 142 16.29 -6.49 3.91
N PRO A 143 15.04 -6.00 4.11
CA PRO A 143 13.83 -6.77 3.82
C PRO A 143 13.83 -7.32 2.39
N PRO A 144 13.08 -8.39 2.10
CA PRO A 144 12.89 -8.80 0.72
C PRO A 144 11.99 -7.77 0.00
N GLY A 145 12.30 -7.49 -1.26
CA GLY A 145 11.44 -6.69 -2.14
C GLY A 145 11.61 -7.10 -3.59
N ARG A 146 11.51 -6.16 -4.53
CA ARG A 146 11.47 -6.42 -5.98
C ARG A 146 12.79 -6.97 -6.50
N ALA A 147 13.90 -6.34 -6.15
CA ALA A 147 15.25 -6.70 -6.55
C ALA A 147 16.28 -6.08 -5.60
N GLU A 148 17.53 -6.50 -5.70
CA GLU A 148 18.64 -5.73 -5.12
C GLU A 148 18.66 -4.33 -5.76
N GLY A 149 18.93 -3.31 -4.96
CA GLY A 149 18.70 -1.90 -5.34
C GLY A 149 17.29 -1.39 -5.02
N GLN A 150 16.30 -2.28 -4.88
CA GLN A 150 14.87 -1.96 -4.93
C GLN A 150 14.05 -2.77 -3.90
N GLU A 151 14.55 -2.95 -2.68
CA GLU A 151 13.79 -3.70 -1.66
C GLU A 151 12.64 -2.89 -1.09
N ASP A 152 12.58 -1.57 -1.31
CA ASP A 152 11.45 -0.72 -0.92
C ASP A 152 10.24 -0.90 -1.84
N LEU A 153 10.37 -1.71 -2.89
CA LEU A 153 9.32 -1.99 -3.88
C LEU A 153 8.85 -3.44 -3.77
N TYR A 154 7.55 -3.68 -3.98
CA TYR A 154 6.97 -5.01 -4.13
C TYR A 154 5.96 -5.01 -5.28
N VAL A 155 6.09 -5.97 -6.19
CA VAL A 155 5.19 -6.09 -7.35
C VAL A 155 4.11 -7.13 -7.06
N TYR A 156 2.87 -6.78 -7.37
CA TYR A 156 1.72 -7.68 -7.31
C TYR A 156 0.79 -7.42 -8.50
N THR A 157 -0.24 -8.25 -8.64
CA THR A 157 -1.23 -8.12 -9.72
C THR A 157 -2.55 -7.63 -9.15
N ASP A 158 -3.18 -6.64 -9.78
CA ASP A 158 -4.53 -6.20 -9.41
C ASP A 158 -5.62 -7.16 -9.91
N THR A 159 -6.88 -6.82 -9.64
CA THR A 159 -8.03 -7.64 -10.03
C THR A 159 -8.25 -7.74 -11.54
N ASN A 160 -7.68 -6.82 -12.32
CA ASN A 160 -7.77 -6.82 -13.78
C ASN A 160 -6.60 -7.60 -14.42
N GLY A 161 -5.66 -8.11 -13.62
CA GLY A 161 -4.48 -8.79 -14.13
C GLY A 161 -3.32 -7.84 -14.47
N ALA A 162 -3.47 -6.55 -14.21
CA ALA A 162 -2.41 -5.57 -14.49
C ALA A 162 -1.39 -5.55 -13.33
N PRO A 163 -0.09 -5.35 -13.61
CA PRO A 163 0.92 -5.25 -12.58
C PRO A 163 0.78 -3.93 -11.81
N GLN A 164 0.91 -4.01 -10.50
CA GLN A 164 0.94 -2.91 -9.54
C GLN A 164 2.22 -2.99 -8.71
N GLU A 165 2.68 -1.85 -8.22
CA GLU A 165 3.89 -1.75 -7.41
C GLU A 165 3.59 -1.03 -6.10
N VAL A 166 3.81 -1.72 -4.98
CA VAL A 166 3.77 -1.13 -3.64
C VAL A 166 5.14 -0.54 -3.35
N GLN A 167 5.18 0.67 -2.80
CA GLN A 167 6.42 1.30 -2.33
C GLN A 167 6.33 1.69 -0.86
N VAL A 168 7.39 1.40 -0.11
CA VAL A 168 7.58 1.79 1.29
C VAL A 168 8.56 2.96 1.40
N CYS A 169 8.18 4.00 2.14
CA CYS A 169 9.14 5.00 2.63
C CYS A 169 8.84 5.38 4.07
N PHE A 170 9.79 6.06 4.70
CA PHE A 170 9.62 6.63 6.04
C PHE A 170 9.51 8.14 5.96
N GLN A 171 8.60 8.71 6.74
CA GLN A 171 8.50 10.16 6.89
C GLN A 171 8.13 10.52 8.32
N TRP A 172 8.36 11.78 8.68
CA TRP A 172 7.79 12.35 9.88
C TRP A 172 6.59 13.22 9.51
N ASN A 173 5.47 12.98 10.17
CA ASN A 173 4.27 13.78 10.08
C ASN A 173 4.14 14.68 11.30
N ARG A 174 3.75 15.93 11.08
CA ARG A 174 3.52 16.89 12.16
C ARG A 174 2.41 16.39 13.09
N PRO A 175 2.41 16.77 14.38
CA PRO A 175 1.31 16.48 15.30
C PRO A 175 -0.08 16.92 14.83
N THR A 176 -0.17 17.98 14.03
CA THR A 176 -1.43 18.49 13.47
C THR A 176 -1.90 17.75 12.20
N THR A 177 -1.15 16.75 11.75
CA THR A 177 -1.44 16.02 10.50
C THR A 177 -2.61 15.05 10.71
N PRO A 178 -3.74 15.20 10.00
CA PRO A 178 -4.93 14.37 10.22
C PRO A 178 -4.71 12.87 9.93
N GLU A 179 -3.94 12.56 8.88
CA GLU A 179 -3.65 11.19 8.44
C GLU A 179 -2.67 10.41 9.34
N GLY A 180 -2.24 11.00 10.47
CA GLY A 180 -1.41 10.37 11.49
C GLY A 180 -0.17 11.20 11.80
N ALA A 181 0.16 11.32 13.08
CA ALA A 181 1.27 12.13 13.60
C ALA A 181 2.47 11.30 14.05
N GLY A 182 3.66 11.90 13.96
CA GLY A 182 4.94 11.32 14.38
C GLY A 182 5.67 10.59 13.24
N ASN A 183 6.54 9.65 13.58
CA ASN A 183 7.24 8.84 12.60
C ASN A 183 6.30 7.78 12.02
N VAL A 184 6.20 7.75 10.70
CA VAL A 184 5.28 6.88 9.98
C VAL A 184 6.00 6.20 8.81
N MET A 185 5.56 4.98 8.51
CA MET A 185 5.86 4.30 7.26
C MET A 185 4.73 4.59 6.28
N VAL A 186 5.08 5.22 5.16
CA VAL A 186 4.14 5.48 4.07
C VAL A 186 4.19 4.32 3.10
N ILE A 187 3.03 3.74 2.82
CA ILE A 187 2.87 2.63 1.89
C ILE A 187 1.99 3.12 0.74
N SER A 188 2.60 3.30 -0.43
CA SER A 188 1.90 3.75 -1.63
C SER A 188 1.72 2.60 -2.63
N GLY A 189 0.80 2.76 -3.58
CA GLY A 189 0.55 1.73 -4.61
C GLY A 189 -0.42 0.63 -4.18
N LEU A 190 -1.28 0.90 -3.19
CA LEU A 190 -2.24 -0.09 -2.67
C LEU A 190 -3.56 -0.03 -3.45
N THR A 191 -4.03 -1.13 -4.04
CA THR A 191 -5.42 -1.19 -4.52
C THR A 191 -6.40 -1.06 -3.35
N PRO A 192 -7.62 -0.55 -3.56
CA PRO A 192 -8.60 -0.37 -2.48
C PRO A 192 -8.91 -1.65 -1.70
N ASP A 193 -8.98 -2.81 -2.37
CA ASP A 193 -9.12 -4.11 -1.70
C ASP A 193 -7.89 -4.47 -0.83
N LEU A 194 -6.68 -4.28 -1.37
CA LEU A 194 -5.45 -4.56 -0.63
C LEU A 194 -5.36 -3.67 0.61
N ALA A 195 -5.68 -2.38 0.47
CA ALA A 195 -5.64 -1.43 1.58
C ALA A 195 -6.61 -1.85 2.72
N ARG A 196 -7.85 -2.20 2.39
CA ARG A 196 -8.83 -2.72 3.37
C ARG A 196 -8.37 -4.01 4.03
N MET A 197 -7.80 -4.94 3.26
CA MET A 197 -7.32 -6.20 3.82
C MET A 197 -6.12 -5.99 4.74
N LEU A 198 -5.16 -5.13 4.36
CA LEU A 198 -4.02 -4.78 5.21
C LEU A 198 -4.45 -4.17 6.53
N ASP A 199 -5.40 -3.25 6.47
CA ASP A 199 -5.95 -2.56 7.63
C ASP A 199 -6.62 -3.55 8.61
N GLN A 200 -7.50 -4.40 8.09
CA GLN A 200 -8.11 -5.48 8.87
C GLN A 200 -7.07 -6.42 9.51
N MET A 201 -5.96 -6.70 8.82
CA MET A 201 -4.88 -7.54 9.37
C MET A 201 -4.00 -6.81 10.40
N ILE A 202 -3.93 -5.47 10.37
CA ILE A 202 -3.07 -4.67 11.24
C ILE A 202 -3.78 -4.31 12.55
N ASP A 203 -5.01 -3.80 12.49
CA ASP A 203 -5.73 -3.33 13.68
C ASP A 203 -7.18 -3.86 13.80
N GLY A 204 -7.57 -4.80 12.94
CA GLY A 204 -8.75 -5.63 13.13
C GLY A 204 -10.04 -5.07 12.56
N LYS A 205 -10.03 -3.84 12.04
CA LYS A 205 -11.20 -3.22 11.39
C LYS A 205 -10.77 -2.45 10.14
N PRO A 206 -11.42 -2.65 8.98
CA PRO A 206 -11.20 -1.78 7.82
C PRO A 206 -11.77 -0.38 8.07
N ASP A 207 -10.94 0.54 8.54
CA ASP A 207 -11.23 1.95 8.77
C ASP A 207 -10.08 2.83 8.26
N ALA A 208 -10.35 3.64 7.25
CA ALA A 208 -9.36 4.52 6.64
C ALA A 208 -8.92 5.70 7.52
N ARG A 209 -9.63 5.99 8.60
CA ARG A 209 -9.41 7.18 9.44
C ARG A 209 -8.82 6.84 10.81
N GLU A 210 -9.23 5.71 11.39
CA GLU A 210 -8.89 5.34 12.75
C GLU A 210 -7.72 4.35 12.81
N GLY A 211 -7.31 3.94 14.00
CA GLY A 211 -6.26 2.93 14.14
C GLY A 211 -4.84 3.40 13.81
N ARG A 212 -3.94 2.42 13.59
CA ARG A 212 -2.52 2.63 13.29
C ARG A 212 -2.24 2.72 11.79
N PHE A 213 -3.16 2.24 10.96
CA PHE A 213 -3.02 2.16 9.52
C PHE A 213 -4.13 2.96 8.84
N ARG A 214 -3.80 4.17 8.38
CA ARG A 214 -4.79 5.14 7.89
C ARG A 214 -4.59 5.45 6.42
N GLN A 215 -5.62 5.89 5.73
CA GLN A 215 -5.48 6.42 4.39
C GLN A 215 -4.94 7.86 4.42
N ARG A 216 -4.01 8.18 3.52
CA ARG A 216 -3.53 9.55 3.30
C ARG A 216 -4.68 10.46 2.83
N GLY A 217 -4.74 11.67 3.40
CA GLY A 217 -5.68 12.72 2.98
C GLY A 217 -7.10 12.55 3.51
N VAL A 218 -7.31 11.64 4.47
CA VAL A 218 -8.58 11.52 5.21
C VAL A 218 -8.47 12.27 6.52
N ASP A 219 -9.34 13.24 6.74
CA ASP A 219 -9.36 14.05 7.96
C ASP A 219 -9.83 13.25 9.17
N ASN A 220 -9.24 13.55 10.33
CA ASN A 220 -9.59 12.97 11.63
C ASN A 220 -10.60 13.84 12.42
N SER A 221 -11.43 14.63 11.73
CA SER A 221 -12.05 15.85 12.32
C SER A 221 -13.45 15.70 12.91
N THR A 222 -14.18 14.61 12.66
CA THR A 222 -15.55 14.46 13.16
C THR A 222 -15.60 13.60 14.42
N SER A 223 -15.62 14.24 15.58
CA SER A 223 -15.83 13.57 16.87
C SER A 223 -17.15 12.80 16.86
N ASN A 224 -17.13 11.53 17.30
CA ASN A 224 -18.29 10.63 17.39
C ASN A 224 -19.01 10.27 16.07
N ALA A 225 -18.38 10.45 14.91
CA ALA A 225 -18.90 9.92 13.66
C ALA A 225 -18.48 8.45 13.45
N PRO A 226 -19.30 7.63 12.76
CA PRO A 226 -18.88 6.30 12.33
C PRO A 226 -17.54 6.31 11.58
N GLY A 227 -16.87 5.17 11.60
CA GLY A 227 -15.63 4.93 10.87
C GLY A 227 -15.74 5.27 9.39
N THR A 228 -14.62 5.66 8.77
CA THR A 228 -14.61 6.02 7.35
C THR A 228 -14.10 4.86 6.53
N GLN A 229 -14.84 4.44 5.50
CA GLN A 229 -14.35 3.40 4.59
C GLN A 229 -13.18 3.92 3.75
N TRP A 230 -12.30 3.01 3.36
CA TRP A 230 -11.27 3.29 2.35
C TRP A 230 -11.90 3.81 1.07
N ALA A 231 -11.27 4.83 0.48
CA ALA A 231 -11.76 5.46 -0.73
C ALA A 231 -11.71 4.47 -1.91
N ALA A 232 -12.64 4.67 -2.86
CA ALA A 232 -12.76 3.87 -4.06
C ALA A 232 -12.99 2.35 -3.82
N ASN A 233 -13.16 1.64 -4.92
CA ASN A 233 -13.14 0.19 -4.99
C ASN A 233 -12.39 -0.23 -6.27
N ASN A 234 -12.21 -1.52 -6.48
CA ASN A 234 -11.40 -2.01 -7.59
C ASN A 234 -12.04 -1.83 -8.98
N THR A 235 -13.24 -1.24 -9.08
CA THR A 235 -13.87 -0.91 -10.37
C THR A 235 -13.41 0.43 -10.93
N TYR A 236 -12.75 1.26 -10.12
CA TYR A 236 -12.18 2.53 -10.57
C TYR A 236 -10.77 2.32 -11.11
N GLY A 237 -10.54 2.79 -12.33
CA GLY A 237 -9.22 2.81 -12.90
C GLY A 237 -8.40 4.05 -12.52
N GLN A 238 -7.12 4.02 -12.89
CA GLN A 238 -6.15 5.05 -12.55
C GLN A 238 -6.61 6.45 -13.01
N GLY A 239 -6.50 7.45 -12.13
CA GLY A 239 -6.88 8.83 -12.44
C GLY A 239 -8.38 9.13 -12.37
N ALA A 240 -9.21 8.18 -11.95
CA ALA A 240 -10.62 8.44 -11.65
C ALA A 240 -10.79 9.51 -10.56
N GLY A 241 -11.69 10.47 -10.79
CA GLY A 241 -12.06 11.51 -9.82
C GLY A 241 -13.37 11.18 -9.11
N GLY A 242 -13.58 11.71 -7.89
CA GLY A 242 -14.84 11.57 -7.15
C GLY A 242 -15.16 10.14 -6.70
N THR A 243 -14.14 9.31 -6.51
CA THR A 243 -14.29 7.88 -6.22
C THR A 243 -14.83 7.64 -4.81
N THR A 244 -15.79 6.73 -4.68
CA THR A 244 -16.35 6.29 -3.39
C THR A 244 -16.26 4.77 -3.24
N ALA A 245 -16.33 4.26 -2.02
CA ALA A 245 -16.28 2.83 -1.73
C ALA A 245 -17.43 2.04 -2.41
N GLU A 246 -18.62 2.64 -2.47
CA GLU A 246 -19.84 2.00 -2.98
C GLU A 246 -20.20 2.39 -4.43
N GLY A 247 -19.52 3.38 -5.00
CA GLY A 247 -19.83 3.82 -6.36
C GLY A 247 -19.32 2.86 -7.44
N ALA A 248 -19.76 3.09 -8.68
CA ALA A 248 -19.33 2.28 -9.82
C ALA A 248 -18.32 3.05 -10.67
N GLY A 249 -17.13 2.48 -10.83
CA GLY A 249 -16.12 2.94 -11.78
C GLY A 249 -16.36 2.42 -13.20
N LYS A 250 -15.37 2.62 -14.07
CA LYS A 250 -15.36 2.08 -15.43
C LYS A 250 -14.57 0.78 -15.39
N THR A 251 -15.26 -0.36 -15.35
CA THR A 251 -14.63 -1.68 -15.39
C THR A 251 -14.12 -1.97 -16.80
N ARG A 252 -12.89 -1.57 -17.08
CA ARG A 252 -12.16 -1.91 -18.31
C ARG A 252 -11.02 -2.85 -17.95
N ASP A 253 -10.96 -4.00 -18.62
CA ASP A 253 -9.97 -5.04 -18.31
C ASP A 253 -8.54 -4.59 -18.64
N GLU A 254 -8.39 -3.62 -19.55
CA GLU A 254 -7.11 -3.00 -19.91
C GLU A 254 -6.64 -1.89 -18.94
N GLU A 255 -7.49 -1.45 -18.01
CA GLU A 255 -7.20 -0.33 -17.13
C GLU A 255 -6.62 -0.82 -15.80
N GLN A 256 -5.51 -0.21 -15.39
CA GLN A 256 -4.96 -0.43 -14.06
C GLN A 256 -5.92 0.10 -12.99
N VAL A 257 -6.14 -0.70 -11.95
CA VAL A 257 -6.94 -0.27 -10.80
C VAL A 257 -6.28 0.93 -10.13
N LEU A 258 -7.09 1.88 -9.67
CA LEU A 258 -6.63 3.04 -8.92
C LEU A 258 -5.86 2.59 -7.66
N THR A 259 -4.79 3.31 -7.34
CA THR A 259 -3.98 3.05 -6.14
C THR A 259 -4.16 4.13 -5.09
N LEU A 260 -4.14 3.71 -3.83
CA LEU A 260 -4.21 4.53 -2.64
C LEU A 260 -2.84 4.55 -1.94
N THR A 261 -2.73 5.45 -0.96
CA THR A 261 -1.59 5.53 -0.05
C THR A 261 -2.09 5.38 1.38
N ALA A 262 -1.42 4.53 2.12
CA ALA A 262 -1.61 4.35 3.55
C ALA A 262 -0.46 4.96 4.36
N ILE A 263 -0.80 5.43 5.56
CA ILE A 263 0.09 5.93 6.59
C ILE A 263 0.05 4.92 7.73
N TYR A 264 1.15 4.24 7.97
CA TYR A 264 1.31 3.29 9.06
C TYR A 264 2.14 3.93 10.18
N LYS A 265 1.52 4.17 11.34
CA LYS A 265 2.21 4.72 12.51
C LYS A 265 3.23 3.72 13.08
N MET A 266 4.49 4.15 13.13
CA MET A 266 5.58 3.36 13.68
C MET A 266 5.61 3.47 15.21
N ASN A 267 5.91 2.36 15.85
CA ASN A 267 6.15 2.33 17.29
C ASN A 267 7.56 2.87 17.57
N GLN A 268 7.71 3.60 18.66
CA GLN A 268 8.99 4.09 19.19
C GLN A 268 9.08 3.67 20.65
#